data_AF-A0A2T4D480-F1
#
_entry.id   AF-A0A2T4D480-F1
#
_cell.length_a   1.000
_cell.length_b   1.000
_cell.length_c   1.000
_cell.angle_alpha   90.00
_cell.angle_beta   90.00
_cell.angle_gamma   90.00
#
_symmetry.space_group_name_H-M   'P 1'
#
loop_
_entity.id
_entity.type
_entity.pdbx_description
1 polymer ?
#
loop_
_entity_poly.entity_id
_entity_poly.type
_entity_poly.pdbx_seq_one_letter_code
_entity_poly.pdbx_strand_id
1 'polypeptide(L)'
;MQVGCAIQGAEIYNNDIRNYGVDDKAVQNNGIQIGEGTGGLCYNNRIINGTGTGIIVLGYGDNILFNNVIVGAGKNGIYCDKRFTPGTGFKFINNTIINPRLDGINVNAQGLQNKVFNNLIVNPGNYDKYEADNTFKNGDYAFVNFGSSTESSNNYFEKDINKVGFIDPKSNFDLLS
;
A
#
# COMPACT_ATOMS: atom_id res chain seq x y z
N MET A 1 -1.06 11.24 -9.16
CA MET A 1 0.04 12.17 -8.81
C MET A 1 1.37 11.46 -8.96
N GLN A 2 2.42 12.13 -9.44
CA GLN A 2 3.75 11.54 -9.55
C GLN A 2 4.84 12.54 -9.11
N VAL A 3 5.77 12.07 -8.28
CA VAL A 3 6.97 12.82 -7.84
C VAL A 3 8.20 11.96 -8.16
N GLY A 4 9.25 12.58 -8.70
CA GLY A 4 10.47 11.91 -9.14
C GLY A 4 11.71 12.76 -8.86
N CYS A 5 12.88 12.13 -8.78
CA CYS A 5 14.19 12.79 -8.69
C CYS A 5 14.43 13.71 -7.48
N ALA A 6 13.68 13.54 -6.37
CA ALA A 6 13.91 14.27 -5.12
C ALA A 6 14.58 13.37 -4.09
N ILE A 7 15.91 13.34 -4.07
CA ILE A 7 16.71 12.41 -3.26
C ILE A 7 16.57 12.61 -1.74
N GLN A 8 16.08 13.77 -1.31
CA GLN A 8 15.83 14.10 0.09
C GLN A 8 14.71 15.14 0.20
N GLY A 9 13.96 15.11 1.31
CA GLY A 9 13.02 16.16 1.67
C GLY A 9 11.71 16.17 0.87
N ALA A 10 11.44 15.12 0.08
CA ALA A 10 10.15 14.98 -0.57
C ALA A 10 9.08 14.68 0.49
N GLU A 11 8.01 15.47 0.51
CA GLU A 11 6.84 15.21 1.34
C GLU A 11 5.59 15.23 0.47
N ILE A 12 4.82 14.15 0.52
CA ILE A 12 3.54 14.02 -0.20
C ILE A 12 2.47 13.77 0.85
N TYR A 13 1.73 14.80 1.22
CA TYR A 13 0.81 14.69 2.35
C TYR A 13 -0.48 15.49 2.21
N ASN A 14 -1.50 15.08 2.97
CA ASN A 14 -2.83 15.69 3.03
C ASN A 14 -3.51 15.84 1.64
N ASN A 15 -3.18 14.97 0.69
CA ASN A 15 -3.84 14.96 -0.60
C ASN A 15 -5.11 14.14 -0.56
N ASP A 16 -6.10 14.57 -1.35
CA ASP A 16 -7.36 13.87 -1.53
C ASP A 16 -7.53 13.50 -3.00
N ILE A 17 -7.23 12.24 -3.31
CA ILE A 17 -7.14 11.70 -4.67
C ILE A 17 -8.29 10.73 -4.86
N ARG A 18 -9.17 11.02 -5.82
CA ARG A 18 -10.33 10.19 -6.12
C ARG A 18 -10.43 9.83 -7.60
N ASN A 19 -11.00 8.68 -7.90
CA ASN A 19 -11.34 8.25 -9.26
C ASN A 19 -10.14 8.37 -10.21
N TYR A 20 -8.99 7.84 -9.78
CA TYR A 20 -7.74 7.96 -10.52
C TYR A 20 -7.59 6.85 -11.58
N GLY A 21 -6.87 7.15 -12.67
CA GLY A 21 -6.60 6.18 -13.72
C GLY A 21 -7.82 5.80 -14.58
N VAL A 22 -8.78 6.71 -14.77
CA VAL A 22 -10.06 6.44 -15.46
C VAL A 22 -9.93 5.85 -16.88
N ASP A 23 -8.86 6.17 -17.60
CA ASP A 23 -8.59 5.65 -18.94
C ASP A 23 -8.02 4.22 -18.97
N ASP A 24 -7.84 3.62 -17.78
CA ASP A 24 -7.28 2.30 -17.51
C ASP A 24 -6.06 1.95 -18.38
N LYS A 25 -5.19 2.95 -18.56
CA LYS A 25 -3.91 2.74 -19.23
C LYS A 25 -3.01 1.99 -18.27
N ALA A 26 -2.39 0.91 -18.75
CA ALA A 26 -1.50 0.08 -17.93
C ALA A 26 -0.34 0.86 -17.29
N VAL A 27 0.01 2.01 -17.87
CA VAL A 27 0.99 2.97 -17.36
C VAL A 27 0.29 4.21 -16.81
N GLN A 28 0.84 4.79 -15.74
CA GLN A 28 0.38 6.05 -15.14
C GLN A 28 -1.03 6.04 -14.53
N ASN A 29 -1.55 4.87 -14.13
CA ASN A 29 -2.87 4.77 -13.49
C ASN A 29 -2.85 4.69 -11.96
N ASN A 30 -1.74 5.08 -11.31
CA ASN A 30 -1.60 5.01 -9.85
C ASN A 30 -2.14 6.28 -9.16
N GLY A 31 -2.60 6.14 -7.91
CA GLY A 31 -3.03 7.28 -7.11
C GLY A 31 -1.86 8.21 -6.81
N ILE A 32 -0.83 7.67 -6.14
CA ILE A 32 0.46 8.32 -5.91
C ILE A 32 1.57 7.44 -6.47
N GLN A 33 2.50 8.05 -7.20
CA GLN A 33 3.74 7.42 -7.64
C GLN A 33 4.95 8.18 -7.09
N ILE A 34 5.72 7.50 -6.24
CA ILE A 34 7.05 7.92 -5.82
C ILE A 34 8.04 7.25 -6.76
N GLY A 35 8.59 8.04 -7.68
CA GLY A 35 9.48 7.57 -8.73
C GLY A 35 10.87 7.20 -8.22
N GLU A 36 11.60 6.53 -9.10
CA GLU A 36 13.01 6.20 -8.90
C GLU A 36 13.80 7.48 -8.54
N GLY A 37 14.76 7.34 -7.64
CA GLY A 37 15.56 8.47 -7.16
C GLY A 37 14.82 9.46 -6.24
N THR A 38 13.65 9.10 -5.69
CA THR A 38 12.93 9.92 -4.69
C THR A 38 12.95 9.30 -3.31
N GLY A 39 13.33 10.07 -2.28
CA GLY A 39 13.30 9.67 -0.88
C GLY A 39 12.55 10.69 -0.04
N GLY A 40 11.70 10.21 0.89
CA GLY A 40 11.02 11.09 1.83
C GLY A 40 9.78 10.47 2.47
N LEU A 41 8.81 11.34 2.76
CA LEU A 41 7.62 11.00 3.52
C LEU A 41 6.37 11.05 2.62
N CYS A 42 5.46 10.10 2.80
CA CYS A 42 4.17 10.10 2.13
C CYS A 42 3.08 9.72 3.13
N TYR A 43 2.27 10.69 3.55
CA TYR A 43 1.43 10.51 4.73
C TYR A 43 0.12 11.28 4.73
N ASN A 44 -0.86 10.81 5.51
CA ASN A 44 -2.17 11.44 5.65
C ASN A 44 -2.88 11.68 4.31
N ASN A 45 -2.58 10.91 3.27
CA ASN A 45 -3.28 11.02 1.99
C ASN A 45 -4.52 10.13 2.00
N ARG A 46 -5.60 10.61 1.37
CA ARG A 46 -6.80 9.85 1.12
C ARG A 46 -6.87 9.51 -0.36
N ILE A 47 -6.87 8.21 -0.69
CA ILE A 47 -6.77 7.70 -2.06
C ILE A 47 -7.91 6.72 -2.30
N ILE A 48 -8.91 7.14 -3.07
CA ILE A 48 -10.20 6.46 -3.15
C ILE A 48 -10.54 6.13 -4.60
N ASN A 49 -10.83 4.86 -4.88
CA ASN A 49 -11.30 4.33 -6.16
C ASN A 49 -10.37 4.66 -7.32
N GLY A 50 -9.66 3.67 -7.83
CA GLY A 50 -8.94 3.85 -9.09
C GLY A 50 -8.61 2.54 -9.75
N THR A 51 -8.14 2.58 -10.98
CA THR A 51 -7.86 1.36 -11.77
C THR A 51 -6.48 0.78 -11.50
N GLY A 52 -5.55 1.59 -10.97
CA GLY A 52 -4.18 1.16 -10.63
C GLY A 52 -3.93 0.98 -9.14
N THR A 53 -2.66 0.95 -8.78
CA THR A 53 -2.22 0.85 -7.38
C THR A 53 -2.55 2.14 -6.64
N GLY A 54 -2.93 2.05 -5.37
CA GLY A 54 -3.14 3.24 -4.52
C GLY A 54 -1.88 4.08 -4.42
N ILE A 55 -0.82 3.50 -3.85
CA ILE A 55 0.52 4.10 -3.81
C ILE A 55 1.55 3.13 -4.40
N ILE A 56 2.32 3.60 -5.37
CA ILE A 56 3.52 2.91 -5.83
C ILE A 56 4.77 3.63 -5.35
N VAL A 57 5.74 2.89 -4.81
CA VAL A 57 7.05 3.42 -4.39
C VAL A 57 8.17 2.63 -5.07
N LEU A 58 8.91 3.34 -5.92
CA LEU A 58 10.06 2.83 -6.69
C LEU A 58 11.37 3.54 -6.27
N GLY A 59 11.31 4.32 -5.19
CA GLY A 59 12.33 5.29 -4.82
C GLY A 59 13.43 4.75 -3.90
N TYR A 60 14.08 5.67 -3.19
CA TYR A 60 15.09 5.37 -2.18
C TYR A 60 14.52 4.53 -1.03
N GLY A 61 15.37 3.67 -0.46
CA GLY A 61 14.97 2.68 0.53
C GLY A 61 14.64 3.29 1.88
N ASP A 62 14.71 4.61 2.03
CA ASP A 62 14.39 5.30 3.28
C ASP A 62 13.00 5.97 3.23
N ASN A 63 12.19 5.67 2.21
CA ASN A 63 10.81 6.16 2.13
C ASN A 63 9.94 5.63 3.29
N ILE A 64 9.17 6.53 3.90
CA ILE A 64 8.24 6.23 4.99
C ILE A 64 6.83 6.62 4.56
N LEU A 65 5.96 5.61 4.43
CA LEU A 65 4.57 5.76 4.07
C LEU A 65 3.71 5.49 5.30
N PHE A 66 2.99 6.50 5.79
CA PHE A 66 2.23 6.34 7.03
C PHE A 66 0.89 7.07 7.09
N ASN A 67 -0.06 6.54 7.85
CA ASN A 67 -1.39 7.16 8.04
C ASN A 67 -2.14 7.46 6.72
N ASN A 68 -1.85 6.74 5.63
CA ASN A 68 -2.61 6.90 4.40
C ASN A 68 -3.86 6.02 4.45
N VAL A 69 -4.97 6.53 3.90
CA VAL A 69 -6.23 5.82 3.73
C VAL A 69 -6.42 5.50 2.27
N ILE A 70 -6.39 4.21 1.92
CA ILE A 70 -6.49 3.70 0.55
C ILE A 70 -7.71 2.80 0.45
N VAL A 71 -8.65 3.13 -0.43
CA VAL A 71 -9.91 2.40 -0.56
C VAL A 71 -10.19 2.10 -2.03
N GLY A 72 -10.47 0.84 -2.34
CA GLY A 72 -10.91 0.45 -3.68
C GLY A 72 -9.83 0.65 -4.76
N ALA A 73 -8.57 0.36 -4.44
CA ALA A 73 -7.50 0.36 -5.42
C ALA A 73 -7.69 -0.79 -6.42
N GLY A 74 -7.63 -0.51 -7.72
CA GLY A 74 -7.82 -1.49 -8.80
C GLY A 74 -6.66 -2.48 -8.96
N LYS A 75 -5.56 -2.26 -8.24
CA LYS A 75 -4.44 -3.20 -8.08
C LYS A 75 -4.13 -3.41 -6.59
N ASN A 76 -2.88 -3.21 -6.18
CA ASN A 76 -2.49 -3.29 -4.78
C ASN A 76 -2.88 -2.00 -4.05
N GLY A 77 -3.04 -2.06 -2.72
CA GLY A 77 -3.13 -0.84 -1.91
C GLY A 77 -1.82 -0.07 -2.00
N ILE A 78 -0.73 -0.72 -1.60
CA ILE A 78 0.65 -0.22 -1.74
C ILE A 78 1.48 -1.26 -2.50
N TYR A 79 2.25 -0.83 -3.50
CA TYR A 79 3.26 -1.65 -4.17
C TYR A 79 4.63 -0.99 -4.05
N CYS A 80 5.62 -1.78 -3.66
CA CYS A 80 6.99 -1.36 -3.45
C CYS A 80 7.94 -2.22 -4.27
N ASP A 81 8.91 -1.61 -4.94
CA ASP A 81 9.88 -2.30 -5.80
C ASP A 81 11.28 -1.72 -5.58
N LYS A 82 12.28 -2.57 -5.34
CA LYS A 82 13.69 -2.15 -5.13
C LYS A 82 14.42 -1.89 -6.44
N ARG A 83 14.06 -0.84 -7.17
CA ARG A 83 14.79 -0.45 -8.41
C ARG A 83 15.93 0.49 -8.06
N PHE A 84 17.16 -0.03 -7.97
CA PHE A 84 18.37 0.71 -7.60
C PHE A 84 18.19 1.58 -6.35
N THR A 85 18.16 0.93 -5.18
CA THR A 85 17.68 1.54 -3.95
C THR A 85 18.80 1.67 -2.90
N PRO A 86 19.47 2.83 -2.79
CA PRO A 86 20.23 3.17 -1.58
C PRO A 86 19.25 3.32 -0.41
N GLY A 87 19.67 2.97 0.80
CA GLY A 87 18.84 3.07 2.01
C GLY A 87 18.61 1.73 2.70
N THR A 88 18.00 1.78 3.87
CA THR A 88 17.90 0.62 4.77
C THR A 88 16.71 -0.30 4.48
N GLY A 89 15.58 0.25 4.05
CA GLY A 89 14.36 -0.49 3.76
C GLY A 89 13.10 0.34 3.97
N PHE A 90 12.10 0.09 3.13
CA PHE A 90 10.87 0.86 3.09
C PHE A 90 10.03 0.64 4.34
N LYS A 91 9.36 1.69 4.81
CA LYS A 91 8.53 1.64 6.02
C LYS A 91 7.08 1.94 5.67
N PHE A 92 6.18 1.03 6.03
CA PHE A 92 4.74 1.15 5.85
C PHE A 92 4.08 1.03 7.22
N ILE A 93 3.60 2.16 7.75
CA ILE A 93 3.21 2.28 9.16
C ILE A 93 1.81 2.86 9.28
N ASN A 94 0.92 2.26 10.07
CA ASN A 94 -0.40 2.84 10.37
C ASN A 94 -1.25 3.20 9.12
N ASN A 95 -1.06 2.52 7.98
CA ASN A 95 -1.91 2.75 6.81
C ASN A 95 -3.21 1.94 6.94
N THR A 96 -4.31 2.50 6.46
CA THR A 96 -5.60 1.81 6.34
C THR A 96 -5.86 1.51 4.88
N ILE A 97 -5.94 0.23 4.53
CA ILE A 97 -6.08 -0.26 3.16
C ILE A 97 -7.32 -1.16 3.07
N ILE A 98 -8.28 -0.79 2.23
CA ILE A 98 -9.59 -1.42 2.20
C ILE A 98 -9.95 -1.79 0.76
N ASN A 99 -10.35 -3.05 0.56
CA ASN A 99 -10.77 -3.60 -0.72
C ASN A 99 -9.79 -3.33 -1.89
N PRO A 100 -8.45 -3.53 -1.73
CA PRO A 100 -7.58 -3.55 -2.88
C PRO A 100 -7.90 -4.77 -3.75
N ARG A 101 -7.87 -4.64 -5.07
CA ARG A 101 -8.19 -5.72 -5.99
C ARG A 101 -7.17 -6.87 -5.96
N LEU A 102 -5.93 -6.58 -5.58
CA LEU A 102 -4.83 -7.54 -5.44
C LEU A 102 -4.40 -7.66 -3.96
N ASP A 103 -3.16 -7.33 -3.63
CA ASP A 103 -2.63 -7.38 -2.27
C ASP A 103 -2.86 -6.05 -1.53
N GLY A 104 -2.90 -6.09 -0.19
CA GLY A 104 -2.87 -4.90 0.65
C GLY A 104 -1.57 -4.12 0.47
N ILE A 105 -0.47 -4.73 0.90
CA ILE A 105 0.88 -4.20 0.70
C ILE A 105 1.71 -5.29 0.02
N ASN A 106 2.29 -4.97 -1.14
CA ASN A 106 3.22 -5.86 -1.82
C ASN A 106 4.63 -5.27 -1.79
N VAL A 107 5.51 -5.90 -1.02
CA VAL A 107 6.90 -5.51 -0.78
C VAL A 107 7.83 -6.33 -1.67
N ASN A 108 7.95 -5.93 -2.93
CA ASN A 108 8.93 -6.48 -3.86
C ASN A 108 10.32 -5.83 -3.67
N ALA A 109 10.81 -5.87 -2.43
CA ALA A 109 12.05 -5.22 -2.00
C ALA A 109 12.92 -6.15 -1.13
N GLN A 110 13.12 -7.39 -1.60
CA GLN A 110 13.86 -8.42 -0.85
C GLN A 110 15.31 -8.00 -0.56
N GLY A 111 15.84 -8.38 0.60
CA GLY A 111 17.21 -8.08 1.01
C GLY A 111 17.40 -6.70 1.64
N LEU A 112 16.32 -5.90 1.75
CA LEU A 112 16.27 -4.68 2.54
C LEU A 112 15.53 -4.93 3.86
N GLN A 113 15.83 -4.13 4.89
CA GLN A 113 15.21 -4.19 6.21
C GLN A 113 13.86 -3.43 6.20
N ASN A 114 12.93 -3.88 5.36
CA ASN A 114 11.62 -3.26 5.25
C ASN A 114 10.81 -3.47 6.54
N LYS A 115 9.91 -2.54 6.84
CA LYS A 115 9.05 -2.59 8.03
C LYS A 115 7.60 -2.36 7.66
N VAL A 116 6.73 -3.27 8.09
CA VAL A 116 5.28 -3.20 7.88
C VAL A 116 4.60 -3.30 9.24
N PHE A 117 4.28 -2.16 9.85
CA PHE A 117 3.79 -2.12 11.22
C PHE A 117 2.43 -1.42 11.36
N ASN A 118 1.58 -1.95 12.23
CA ASN A 118 0.34 -1.31 12.66
C ASN A 118 -0.63 -0.94 11.51
N ASN A 119 -0.52 -1.59 10.35
CA ASN A 119 -1.43 -1.33 9.24
C ASN A 119 -2.74 -2.08 9.47
N LEU A 120 -3.83 -1.45 9.07
CA LEU A 120 -5.16 -2.06 8.97
C LEU A 120 -5.39 -2.44 7.51
N ILE A 121 -5.51 -3.73 7.21
CA ILE A 121 -5.72 -4.22 5.85
C ILE A 121 -6.96 -5.09 5.81
N VAL A 122 -7.91 -4.66 4.96
CA VAL A 122 -9.25 -5.22 4.93
C VAL A 122 -9.59 -5.73 3.53
N ASN A 123 -9.98 -7.00 3.45
CA ASN A 123 -10.52 -7.66 2.26
C ASN A 123 -9.65 -7.53 0.99
N PRO A 124 -8.38 -8.01 1.00
CA PRO A 124 -7.56 -8.02 -0.20
C PRO A 124 -8.04 -9.06 -1.22
N GLY A 125 -8.14 -8.68 -2.49
CA GLY A 125 -8.73 -9.51 -3.54
C GLY A 125 -7.95 -10.77 -3.91
N ASN A 126 -6.66 -10.86 -3.58
CA ASN A 126 -5.87 -12.08 -3.82
C ASN A 126 -6.05 -13.17 -2.74
N TYR A 127 -6.80 -12.93 -1.66
CA TYR A 127 -6.89 -13.88 -0.54
C TYR A 127 -7.30 -15.29 -1.00
N ASP A 128 -8.48 -15.43 -1.60
CA ASP A 128 -9.01 -16.74 -1.98
C ASP A 128 -8.19 -17.38 -3.11
N LYS A 129 -7.57 -16.55 -3.95
CA LYS A 129 -6.64 -17.02 -4.97
C LYS A 129 -5.42 -17.68 -4.35
N TYR A 130 -4.78 -17.04 -3.36
CA TYR A 130 -3.61 -17.63 -2.72
C TYR A 130 -3.95 -18.88 -1.89
N GLU A 131 -5.15 -18.98 -1.30
CA GLU A 131 -5.63 -20.22 -0.67
C GLU A 131 -5.79 -21.38 -1.66
N ALA A 132 -6.21 -21.08 -2.90
CA ALA A 132 -6.45 -22.08 -3.94
C ALA A 132 -5.22 -22.37 -4.82
N ASP A 133 -4.24 -21.47 -4.84
CA ASP A 133 -3.02 -21.61 -5.63
C ASP A 133 -2.15 -22.71 -5.01
N ASN A 134 -1.77 -23.74 -5.79
CA ASN A 134 -0.85 -24.81 -5.37
C ASN A 134 0.61 -24.32 -5.27
N THR A 135 0.83 -23.24 -4.53
CA THR A 135 2.13 -22.62 -4.29
C THR A 135 2.41 -22.54 -2.79
N PHE A 136 3.53 -21.95 -2.39
CA PHE A 136 3.84 -21.75 -0.98
C PHE A 136 3.03 -20.60 -0.32
N LYS A 137 2.34 -19.77 -1.12
CA LYS A 137 1.54 -18.66 -0.60
C LYS A 137 0.18 -19.18 -0.13
N ASN A 138 -0.29 -18.63 0.98
CA ASN A 138 -1.66 -18.76 1.48
C ASN A 138 -2.34 -17.37 1.50
N GLY A 139 -3.60 -17.30 1.95
CA GLY A 139 -4.38 -16.07 1.99
C GLY A 139 -3.73 -14.94 2.78
N ASP A 140 -2.90 -15.24 3.78
CA ASP A 140 -2.21 -14.22 4.58
C ASP A 140 -1.27 -13.34 3.74
N TYR A 141 -0.68 -13.89 2.68
CA TYR A 141 0.15 -13.13 1.73
C TYR A 141 -0.64 -12.07 0.97
N ALA A 142 -1.97 -12.15 0.93
CA ALA A 142 -2.79 -11.12 0.30
C ALA A 142 -2.87 -9.85 1.17
N PHE A 143 -2.71 -9.94 2.49
CA PHE A 143 -2.64 -8.76 3.33
C PHE A 143 -1.29 -8.06 3.17
N VAL A 144 -0.20 -8.79 3.39
CA VAL A 144 1.16 -8.29 3.17
C VAL A 144 1.99 -9.36 2.46
N ASN A 145 2.37 -9.07 1.21
CA ASN A 145 3.19 -9.93 0.38
C ASN A 145 4.65 -9.49 0.49
N PHE A 146 5.49 -10.23 1.19
CA PHE A 146 6.88 -9.85 1.42
C PHE A 146 7.84 -11.05 1.38
N GLY A 147 9.14 -10.77 1.21
CA GLY A 147 10.21 -11.76 1.35
C GLY A 147 10.90 -11.73 2.72
N SER A 148 11.77 -12.71 2.99
CA SER A 148 12.33 -13.09 4.31
C SER A 148 13.03 -12.01 5.16
N SER A 149 13.25 -10.80 4.66
CA SER A 149 13.97 -9.71 5.33
C SER A 149 13.06 -8.58 5.83
N THR A 150 11.75 -8.70 5.62
CA THR A 150 10.77 -7.70 6.06
C THR A 150 10.28 -8.02 7.48
N GLU A 151 10.37 -7.04 8.37
CA GLU A 151 9.76 -7.11 9.69
C GLU A 151 8.27 -6.72 9.57
N SER A 152 7.39 -7.57 10.08
CA SER A 152 5.94 -7.32 10.10
C SER A 152 5.41 -7.57 11.51
N SER A 153 4.73 -6.59 12.11
CA SER A 153 4.21 -6.70 13.47
C SER A 153 2.99 -5.81 13.70
N ASN A 154 2.12 -6.23 14.61
CA ASN A 154 0.96 -5.47 15.08
C ASN A 154 0.00 -4.98 13.98
N ASN A 155 0.04 -5.59 12.79
CA ASN A 155 -0.94 -5.30 11.74
C ASN A 155 -2.27 -5.99 12.08
N TYR A 156 -3.38 -5.35 11.74
CA TYR A 156 -4.71 -5.92 11.86
C TYR A 156 -5.21 -6.33 10.48
N PHE A 157 -5.52 -7.62 10.32
CA PHE A 157 -5.96 -8.22 9.07
C PHE A 157 -7.36 -8.78 9.21
N GLU A 158 -8.26 -8.40 8.31
CA GLU A 158 -9.65 -8.88 8.32
C GLU A 158 -10.20 -8.99 6.90
N LYS A 159 -11.01 -10.00 6.63
CA LYS A 159 -11.70 -10.15 5.33
C LYS A 159 -13.06 -9.47 5.32
N ASP A 160 -13.77 -9.50 6.45
CA ASP A 160 -15.10 -8.92 6.57
C ASP A 160 -15.01 -7.49 7.12
N ILE A 161 -15.25 -6.53 6.23
CA ILE A 161 -15.24 -5.10 6.56
C ILE A 161 -16.15 -4.74 7.73
N ASN A 162 -17.22 -5.52 7.98
CA ASN A 162 -18.15 -5.25 9.07
C ASN A 162 -17.58 -5.59 10.46
N LYS A 163 -16.49 -6.36 10.54
CA LYS A 163 -15.85 -6.73 11.81
C LYS A 163 -14.84 -5.71 12.33
N VAL A 164 -14.45 -4.76 11.49
CA VAL A 164 -13.39 -3.79 11.78
C VAL A 164 -13.87 -2.66 12.71
N GLY A 165 -15.18 -2.37 12.72
CA GLY A 165 -15.76 -1.30 13.55
C GLY A 165 -15.59 0.10 12.95
N PHE A 166 -15.66 0.24 11.63
CA PHE A 166 -15.74 1.55 10.98
C PHE A 166 -17.04 2.29 11.34
N ILE A 167 -17.00 3.63 11.39
CA ILE A 167 -18.19 4.47 11.58
C ILE A 167 -19.25 4.17 10.50
N ASP A 168 -18.83 4.09 9.24
CA ASP A 168 -19.65 3.56 8.15
C ASP A 168 -18.76 2.81 7.14
N PRO A 169 -18.80 1.46 7.10
CA PRO A 169 -17.96 0.67 6.20
C PRO A 169 -18.23 0.92 4.71
N LYS A 170 -19.23 1.73 4.34
CA LYS A 170 -19.51 2.12 2.95
C LYS A 170 -18.92 3.47 2.54
N SER A 171 -18.76 4.40 3.49
CA SER A 171 -18.41 5.79 3.15
C SER A 171 -17.48 6.48 4.15
N ASN A 172 -17.43 6.03 5.39
CA ASN A 172 -16.60 6.57 6.46
C ASN A 172 -15.75 5.46 7.14
N PHE A 173 -14.49 5.42 6.77
CA PHE A 173 -13.51 4.43 7.21
C PHE A 173 -12.72 4.84 8.46
N ASP A 174 -13.20 5.85 9.18
CA ASP A 174 -12.71 6.13 10.53
C ASP A 174 -13.20 5.04 11.49
N LEU A 175 -12.38 4.67 12.47
CA LEU A 175 -12.75 3.67 13.48
C LEU A 175 -13.65 4.30 14.56
N LEU A 176 -14.62 3.53 15.06
CA LEU A 176 -15.40 3.89 16.24
C LEU A 176 -14.45 4.02 17.45
N SER A 177 -14.39 5.22 18.04
CA SER A 177 -13.63 5.53 19.26
C SER A 177 -14.25 4.92 20.50
#